data_AF-A0A0L6WTF5-F1
#
_entry.id   AF-A0A0L6WTF5-F1
#
_cell.length_a   1.000
_cell.length_b   1.000
_cell.length_c   1.000
_cell.angle_alpha   90.00
_cell.angle_beta   90.00
_cell.angle_gamma   90.00
#
_symmetry.space_group_name_H-M   'P 1'
#
loop_
_entity.id
_entity.type
_entity.pdbx_description
1 polymer ?
#
loop_
_entity_poly.entity_id
_entity_poly.type
_entity_poly.pdbx_seq_one_letter_code
_entity_poly.pdbx_strand_id
1 'polypeptide(L)'
;MIRVNELERRRLGVLKTGVDEKLNLFGTVLESGIPQTNPAKSHLTSRFSQISFTSHLSNFHKIAMAETQQQVPTFKLVLVGDGGTGKTTFVKRHLTGEFEKKYIATLGVEVHPLTFTTNFGTICFNVWDTAGQEKFGGLRDGYYIQGQCGIIMFDVTSRITYKNVPNWHRDLERVCENIPIVLCGNKVDVKERKVKTGAVTFHRKKNLQYFEISAKSNYNFEKPFLWLARKLVGNPTLEFVAAPALAPAEVAVDASLMAIYEAELKKAEAVPLPEEDDDL
;
A
#
# COMPACT_ATOMS: atom_id res chain seq x y z
N MET A 1 -1.30 -7.43 -34.70
CA MET A 1 -1.27 -8.90 -34.59
C MET A 1 0.04 -9.27 -33.90
N ILE A 2 0.06 -9.24 -32.57
CA ILE A 2 1.28 -9.42 -31.77
C ILE A 2 1.26 -10.84 -31.19
N ARG A 3 2.25 -11.66 -31.56
CA ARG A 3 2.45 -13.02 -31.07
C ARG A 3 2.82 -12.97 -29.59
N VAL A 4 1.93 -13.47 -28.72
CA VAL A 4 2.24 -13.74 -27.31
C VAL A 4 3.04 -15.04 -27.21
N ASN A 5 4.18 -14.97 -26.52
CA ASN A 5 5.16 -16.03 -26.33
C ASN A 5 4.55 -17.29 -25.67
N GLU A 6 4.91 -18.46 -26.20
CA GLU A 6 4.37 -19.78 -25.82
C GLU A 6 4.76 -20.22 -24.39
N LEU A 7 5.71 -19.53 -23.75
CA LEU A 7 6.08 -19.73 -22.34
C LEU A 7 5.05 -19.20 -21.34
N GLU A 8 4.26 -18.17 -21.68
CA GLU A 8 3.25 -17.64 -20.75
C GLU A 8 1.99 -18.52 -20.67
N ARG A 9 1.67 -19.27 -21.74
CA ARG A 9 0.56 -20.24 -21.70
C ARG A 9 0.83 -21.41 -20.75
N ARG A 10 2.09 -21.79 -20.55
CA ARG A 10 2.47 -22.89 -19.65
C ARG A 10 2.39 -22.52 -18.17
N ARG A 11 2.52 -21.24 -17.81
CA ARG A 11 2.34 -20.77 -16.42
C ARG A 11 0.88 -20.68 -15.98
N LEU A 12 -0.03 -20.40 -16.91
CA LEU A 12 -1.48 -20.34 -16.66
C LEU A 12 -2.18 -21.71 -16.70
N GLY A 13 -1.56 -22.74 -17.29
CA GLY A 13 -2.12 -24.08 -17.39
C GLY A 13 -2.00 -24.96 -16.13
N VAL A 14 -1.14 -24.59 -15.16
CA VAL A 14 -0.84 -25.45 -13.99
C VAL A 14 -1.75 -25.13 -12.78
N LEU A 15 -2.53 -24.05 -12.82
CA LEU A 15 -3.40 -23.65 -11.69
C LEU A 15 -4.87 -24.08 -11.84
N LYS A 16 -5.26 -24.81 -12.89
CA LYS A 16 -6.67 -25.20 -13.14
C LYS A 16 -7.00 -26.69 -13.03
N THR A 17 -6.05 -27.57 -12.72
CA THR A 17 -6.29 -29.02 -12.72
C THR A 17 -6.27 -29.68 -11.33
N GLY A 18 -6.30 -28.91 -10.25
CA GLY A 18 -6.12 -29.44 -8.89
C GLY A 18 -7.39 -29.57 -8.02
N VAL A 19 -8.56 -29.14 -8.50
CA VAL A 19 -9.76 -29.02 -7.63
C VAL A 19 -10.91 -29.95 -8.03
N ASP A 20 -10.97 -30.44 -9.28
CA ASP A 20 -12.13 -31.20 -9.77
C ASP A 20 -12.01 -32.74 -9.66
N GLU A 21 -10.87 -33.28 -9.21
CA GLU A 21 -10.65 -34.75 -9.23
C GLU A 21 -10.94 -35.47 -7.89
N LYS A 22 -11.37 -34.75 -6.83
CA LYS A 22 -11.69 -35.36 -5.53
C LYS A 22 -13.18 -35.45 -5.17
N LEU A 23 -14.08 -35.03 -6.06
CA LEU A 23 -15.53 -35.11 -5.82
C LEU A 23 -16.22 -36.33 -6.46
N ASN A 24 -15.51 -37.16 -7.23
CA ASN A 24 -16.11 -38.31 -7.93
C ASN A 24 -15.85 -39.69 -7.31
N LEU A 25 -15.32 -39.78 -6.08
CA LEU A 25 -14.94 -41.07 -5.48
C LEU A 25 -15.70 -41.46 -4.20
N PHE A 26 -16.93 -40.97 -4.01
CA PHE A 26 -17.79 -41.39 -2.89
C PHE A 26 -19.25 -41.71 -3.28
N GLY A 27 -19.49 -42.02 -4.56
CA GLY A 27 -20.82 -42.32 -5.09
C GLY A 27 -20.92 -43.69 -5.76
N THR A 28 -20.49 -44.77 -5.11
CA THR A 28 -20.76 -46.13 -5.65
C THR A 28 -20.75 -47.21 -4.58
N VAL A 29 -21.81 -47.32 -3.76
CA VAL A 29 -22.29 -48.62 -3.28
C VAL A 29 -23.80 -48.48 -2.98
N LEU A 30 -24.55 -49.51 -3.37
CA LEU A 30 -25.99 -49.77 -3.13
C LEU A 30 -26.94 -49.28 -4.22
N GLU A 31 -27.12 -50.14 -5.23
CA GLU A 31 -28.48 -50.62 -5.58
C GLU A 31 -28.37 -51.86 -6.49
N SER A 32 -28.67 -53.02 -5.91
CA SER A 32 -29.04 -54.24 -6.62
C SER A 32 -30.56 -54.40 -6.52
N GLY A 33 -31.24 -54.62 -7.66
CA GLY A 33 -32.70 -54.79 -7.77
C GLY A 33 -33.28 -55.89 -6.86
N ILE A 34 -34.59 -55.88 -6.59
CA ILE A 34 -35.67 -56.48 -7.42
C ILE A 34 -37.04 -55.93 -6.90
N PRO A 35 -38.12 -55.85 -7.74
CA PRO A 35 -39.34 -55.10 -7.45
C PRO A 35 -40.51 -55.95 -6.90
N GLN A 36 -41.48 -55.32 -6.22
CA GLN A 36 -42.96 -55.39 -6.46
C GLN A 36 -43.84 -55.01 -5.23
N THR A 37 -44.73 -54.04 -5.48
CA THR A 37 -46.15 -53.82 -5.08
C THR A 37 -46.78 -54.22 -3.70
N ASN A 38 -47.43 -53.20 -3.12
CA ASN A 38 -48.75 -53.12 -2.44
C ASN A 38 -48.95 -53.42 -0.93
N PRO A 39 -49.97 -52.80 -0.27
CA PRO A 39 -49.92 -52.36 1.13
C PRO A 39 -50.95 -53.05 2.04
N ALA A 40 -50.67 -53.13 3.35
CA ALA A 40 -51.68 -53.22 4.43
C ALA A 40 -51.05 -53.32 5.84
N LYS A 41 -51.59 -52.51 6.80
CA LYS A 41 -51.72 -52.76 8.26
C LYS A 41 -50.40 -52.93 9.07
N SER A 42 -50.25 -52.66 10.36
CA SER A 42 -50.96 -52.01 11.47
C SER A 42 -49.99 -52.08 12.68
N HIS A 43 -50.02 -51.09 13.59
CA HIS A 43 -49.67 -51.14 15.02
C HIS A 43 -48.61 -52.14 15.58
N LEU A 44 -47.55 -51.62 16.23
CA LEU A 44 -47.12 -51.90 17.63
C LEU A 44 -45.70 -51.31 17.87
N THR A 45 -45.57 -50.26 18.68
CA THR A 45 -45.00 -50.25 20.06
C THR A 45 -43.54 -50.71 20.27
N SER A 46 -42.78 -49.77 20.84
CA SER A 46 -41.93 -49.93 22.04
C SER A 46 -40.56 -50.62 21.95
N ARG A 47 -39.54 -49.77 22.14
CA ARG A 47 -38.30 -49.90 22.95
C ARG A 47 -37.37 -51.09 22.68
N PHE A 48 -36.12 -50.80 22.33
CA PHE A 48 -34.91 -51.11 23.14
C PHE A 48 -33.70 -50.43 22.48
N SER A 49 -33.11 -49.47 23.21
CA SER A 49 -31.73 -49.47 23.72
C SER A 49 -30.78 -48.60 22.91
N GLN A 50 -30.23 -47.62 23.62
CA GLN A 50 -29.14 -46.74 23.24
C GLN A 50 -27.98 -47.50 22.60
N ILE A 51 -27.54 -47.05 21.42
CA ILE A 51 -26.13 -47.13 21.03
C ILE A 51 -25.72 -45.71 20.63
N SER A 52 -24.82 -45.16 21.45
CA SER A 52 -24.16 -43.88 21.23
C SER A 52 -23.31 -43.96 19.96
N PHE A 53 -23.62 -43.11 18.98
CA PHE A 53 -22.75 -42.80 17.85
C PHE A 53 -22.59 -41.28 17.71
N THR A 54 -22.23 -40.61 18.81
CA THR A 54 -21.77 -39.22 18.79
C THR A 54 -20.25 -39.19 18.77
N SER A 55 -19.63 -39.19 17.59
CA SER A 55 -18.24 -38.68 17.45
C SER A 55 -17.71 -38.45 16.03
N HIS A 56 -18.49 -38.65 14.95
CA HIS A 56 -17.92 -38.55 13.59
C HIS A 56 -18.57 -37.52 12.65
N LEU A 57 -19.65 -36.82 13.05
CA LEU A 57 -20.22 -35.72 12.25
C LEU A 57 -19.71 -34.31 12.61
N SER A 58 -18.99 -34.14 13.73
CA SER A 58 -18.44 -32.84 14.13
C SER A 58 -17.18 -32.44 13.36
N ASN A 59 -16.54 -33.37 12.66
CA ASN A 59 -15.33 -33.09 11.87
C ASN A 59 -15.62 -32.76 10.40
N PHE A 60 -16.76 -33.15 9.85
CA PHE A 60 -17.10 -32.79 8.45
C PHE A 60 -17.63 -31.37 8.31
N HIS A 61 -18.18 -30.77 9.37
CA HIS A 61 -18.59 -29.36 9.37
C HIS A 61 -17.45 -28.39 9.68
N LYS A 62 -16.29 -28.87 10.14
CA LYS A 62 -15.07 -28.05 10.36
C LYS A 62 -14.15 -27.99 9.13
N ILE A 63 -14.36 -28.84 8.13
CA ILE A 63 -13.53 -28.89 6.92
C ILE A 63 -14.05 -27.91 5.84
N ALA A 64 -15.29 -27.42 5.94
CA ALA A 64 -15.91 -26.53 4.95
C ALA A 64 -15.87 -25.03 5.31
N MET A 65 -15.13 -24.62 6.35
CA MET A 65 -15.02 -23.23 6.81
C MET A 65 -13.58 -22.89 7.22
N ALA A 66 -12.58 -23.42 6.50
CA ALA A 66 -11.30 -22.76 6.43
C ALA A 66 -11.45 -21.64 5.40
N GLU A 67 -12.05 -20.51 5.83
CA GLU A 67 -11.83 -19.25 5.13
C GLU A 67 -10.31 -19.13 4.99
N THR A 68 -9.84 -19.20 3.75
CA THR A 68 -8.46 -18.85 3.43
C THR A 68 -8.37 -17.38 3.82
N GLN A 69 -7.85 -17.10 5.02
CA GLN A 69 -7.52 -15.73 5.42
C GLN A 69 -6.54 -15.24 4.38
N GLN A 70 -7.03 -14.54 3.36
CA GLN A 70 -6.20 -13.93 2.33
C GLN A 70 -5.28 -12.97 3.06
N GLN A 71 -4.01 -13.34 3.15
CA GLN A 71 -3.00 -12.50 3.78
C GLN A 71 -2.98 -11.18 3.03
N VAL A 72 -3.26 -10.08 3.75
CA VAL A 72 -3.27 -8.74 3.18
C VAL A 72 -1.90 -8.44 2.58
N PRO A 73 -1.79 -8.17 1.27
CA PRO A 73 -0.53 -7.78 0.64
C PRO A 73 0.08 -6.61 1.40
N THR A 74 1.28 -6.82 1.93
CA THR A 74 1.97 -5.85 2.78
C THR A 74 3.30 -5.46 2.13
N PHE A 75 3.52 -4.16 1.96
CA PHE A 75 4.71 -3.60 1.34
C PHE A 75 5.53 -2.80 2.36
N LYS A 76 6.84 -3.01 2.39
CA LYS A 76 7.75 -2.15 3.16
C LYS A 76 7.93 -0.83 2.42
N LEU A 77 7.51 0.27 3.06
CA LEU A 77 7.70 1.64 2.59
C LEU A 77 8.74 2.34 3.46
N VAL A 78 9.80 2.83 2.83
CA VAL A 78 10.84 3.61 3.53
C VAL A 78 10.53 5.10 3.40
N LEU A 79 10.34 5.79 4.52
CA LEU A 79 10.05 7.22 4.56
C LEU A 79 11.26 8.00 5.08
N VAL A 80 11.88 8.79 4.20
CA VAL A 80 13.14 9.50 4.45
C VAL A 80 13.04 11.00 4.13
N GLY A 81 14.01 11.76 4.61
CA GLY A 81 14.08 13.21 4.45
C GLY A 81 14.56 13.90 5.71
N ASP A 82 14.96 15.16 5.60
CA ASP A 82 15.49 15.94 6.72
C ASP A 82 14.53 15.98 7.92
N GLY A 83 15.09 16.17 9.12
CA GLY A 83 14.30 16.36 10.33
C GLY A 83 13.42 17.61 10.24
N GLY A 84 12.22 17.53 10.80
CA GLY A 84 11.26 18.64 10.78
C GLY A 84 10.50 18.85 9.46
N THR A 85 10.75 18.02 8.44
CA THR A 85 9.99 18.06 7.17
C THR A 85 8.53 17.63 7.30
N GLY A 86 8.20 16.87 8.35
CA GLY A 86 6.84 16.43 8.68
C GLY A 86 6.53 14.96 8.42
N LYS A 87 7.56 14.10 8.27
CA LYS A 87 7.43 12.64 8.05
C LYS A 87 6.54 11.96 9.09
N THR A 88 6.87 12.08 10.37
CA THR A 88 6.10 11.51 11.48
C THR A 88 4.68 12.03 11.53
N THR A 89 4.47 13.34 11.32
CA THR A 89 3.12 13.93 11.27
C THR A 89 2.31 13.38 10.10
N PHE A 90 2.93 13.21 8.93
CA PHE A 90 2.30 12.63 7.75
C PHE A 90 1.89 11.17 7.98
N VAL A 91 2.73 10.38 8.65
CA VAL A 91 2.41 9.00 9.02
C VAL A 91 1.31 8.97 10.07
N LYS A 92 1.52 9.57 11.24
CA LYS A 92 0.54 9.56 12.34
C LYS A 92 -0.85 10.03 11.92
N ARG A 93 -0.92 11.01 11.03
CA ARG A 93 -2.21 11.49 10.53
C ARG A 93 -2.94 10.48 9.63
N HIS A 94 -2.24 9.57 8.95
CA HIS A 94 -2.88 8.41 8.32
C HIS A 94 -3.31 7.34 9.35
N LEU A 95 -2.60 7.19 10.47
CA LEU A 95 -2.94 6.20 11.50
C LEU A 95 -4.13 6.61 12.37
N THR A 96 -4.05 7.81 12.97
CA THR A 96 -4.99 8.26 14.01
C THR A 96 -5.92 9.35 13.51
N GLY A 97 -5.66 9.91 12.33
CA GLY A 97 -6.35 11.09 11.83
C GLY A 97 -5.90 12.40 12.48
N GLU A 98 -5.19 12.35 13.61
CA GLU A 98 -4.83 13.53 14.39
C GLU A 98 -3.60 14.26 13.84
N PHE A 99 -3.56 15.57 14.06
CA PHE A 99 -2.40 16.40 13.75
C PHE A 99 -1.56 16.66 15.00
N GLU A 100 -0.31 16.19 14.97
CA GLU A 100 0.62 16.46 16.06
C GLU A 100 1.32 17.81 15.86
N LYS A 101 0.94 18.80 16.67
CA LYS A 101 1.51 20.17 16.63
C LYS A 101 2.94 20.25 17.16
N LYS A 102 3.30 19.35 18.08
CA LYS A 102 4.61 19.37 18.74
C LYS A 102 5.60 18.57 17.91
N TYR A 103 6.71 19.21 17.53
CA TYR A 103 7.83 18.48 16.96
C TYR A 103 8.54 17.70 18.05
N ILE A 104 8.52 16.37 17.93
CA ILE A 104 9.35 15.44 18.68
C ILE A 104 10.20 14.72 17.63
N ALA A 105 11.52 14.80 17.77
CA ALA A 105 12.42 14.13 16.83
C ALA A 105 12.31 12.61 16.99
N THR A 106 12.08 11.90 15.90
CA THR A 106 12.13 10.43 15.86
C THR A 106 13.52 9.95 16.26
N LEU A 107 13.58 8.92 17.10
CA LEU A 107 14.83 8.28 17.48
C LEU A 107 14.98 6.97 16.69
N GLY A 108 15.91 6.94 15.72
CA GLY A 108 16.14 5.77 14.88
C GLY A 108 15.02 5.58 13.85
N VAL A 109 14.14 4.61 14.07
CA VAL A 109 13.02 4.29 13.17
C VAL A 109 11.78 3.87 13.97
N GLU A 110 10.61 4.31 13.53
CA GLU A 110 9.33 3.79 13.97
C GLU A 110 8.62 3.11 12.80
N VAL A 111 8.02 1.94 13.04
CA VAL A 111 7.31 1.18 12.01
C VAL A 111 5.81 1.26 12.26
N HIS A 112 5.09 1.74 11.26
CA HIS A 112 3.66 2.01 11.34
C HIS A 112 2.92 1.28 10.20
N PRO A 113 2.02 0.32 10.49
CA PRO A 113 1.20 -0.32 9.47
C PRO A 113 0.07 0.63 9.02
N LEU A 114 0.03 0.96 7.73
CA LEU A 114 -1.01 1.76 7.10
C LEU A 114 -1.82 0.93 6.11
N THR A 115 -3.08 0.70 6.44
CA THR A 115 -3.98 -0.14 5.64
C THR A 115 -4.90 0.71 4.77
N PHE A 116 -4.94 0.43 3.47
CA PHE A 116 -5.78 1.11 2.50
C PHE A 116 -6.73 0.10 1.84
N THR A 117 -8.02 0.42 1.78
CA THR A 117 -9.02 -0.40 1.09
C THR A 117 -9.12 0.07 -0.35
N THR A 118 -8.86 -0.84 -1.30
CA THR A 118 -8.91 -0.56 -2.74
C THR A 118 -10.11 -1.25 -3.41
N ASN A 119 -10.39 -0.88 -4.65
CA ASN A 119 -11.37 -1.58 -5.50
C ASN A 119 -10.99 -3.04 -5.84
N PHE A 120 -9.78 -3.49 -5.49
CA PHE A 120 -9.31 -4.87 -5.68
C PHE A 120 -8.99 -5.60 -4.36
N GLY A 121 -9.41 -5.04 -3.23
CA GLY A 121 -9.11 -5.56 -1.90
C GLY A 121 -8.17 -4.66 -1.10
N THR A 122 -7.77 -5.13 0.07
CA THR A 122 -6.98 -4.35 1.01
C THR A 122 -5.49 -4.48 0.74
N ILE A 123 -4.74 -3.39 0.88
CA ILE A 123 -3.28 -3.37 0.89
C ILE A 123 -2.77 -2.73 2.17
N CYS A 124 -1.58 -3.12 2.62
CA CYS A 124 -0.91 -2.53 3.76
C CYS A 124 0.48 -2.00 3.37
N PHE A 125 0.82 -0.82 3.85
CA PHE A 125 2.18 -0.30 3.85
C PHE A 125 2.72 -0.35 5.27
N ASN A 126 3.75 -1.16 5.51
CA ASN A 126 4.56 -1.02 6.71
C ASN A 126 5.49 0.16 6.48
N VAL A 127 5.13 1.33 6.99
CA VAL A 127 5.88 2.57 6.84
C VAL A 127 6.97 2.63 7.90
N TRP A 128 8.22 2.63 7.43
CA TRP A 128 9.41 2.84 8.25
C TRP A 128 9.68 4.34 8.28
N ASP A 129 9.13 5.04 9.28
CA ASP A 129 9.37 6.46 9.54
C ASP A 129 10.77 6.60 10.15
N THR A 130 11.73 7.04 9.34
CA THR A 130 13.09 7.21 9.81
C THR A 130 13.27 8.57 10.47
N ALA A 131 14.19 8.64 11.43
CA ALA A 131 14.75 9.90 11.84
C ALA A 131 15.29 10.67 10.61
N GLY A 132 15.34 12.00 10.72
CA GLY A 132 15.92 12.87 9.70
C GLY A 132 17.09 13.71 10.22
N GLN A 133 17.61 13.37 11.40
CA GLN A 133 18.63 14.14 12.15
C GLN A 133 19.92 13.34 12.32
N GLU A 134 19.94 12.09 11.89
CA GLU A 134 21.00 11.15 12.21
C GLU A 134 22.25 11.45 11.38
N LYS A 135 23.19 12.18 11.98
CA LYS A 135 24.47 12.61 11.38
C LYS A 135 25.41 11.46 11.02
N PHE A 136 25.06 10.22 11.40
CA PHE A 136 25.89 9.03 11.21
C PHE A 136 25.26 8.12 10.15
N GLY A 137 25.74 8.24 8.90
CA GLY A 137 25.18 7.56 7.73
C GLY A 137 25.20 6.02 7.77
N GLY A 138 25.93 5.38 8.69
CA GLY A 138 26.09 3.92 8.73
C GLY A 138 24.91 3.14 9.35
N LEU A 139 24.16 3.73 10.29
CA LEU A 139 22.98 3.06 10.89
C LEU A 139 21.74 3.12 9.98
N ARG A 140 21.73 4.04 9.00
CA ARG A 140 20.60 4.28 8.09
C ARG A 140 20.37 3.13 7.11
N ASP A 141 21.45 2.52 6.60
CA ASP A 141 21.36 1.48 5.57
C ASP A 141 20.56 0.27 6.05
N GLY A 142 20.69 -0.09 7.32
CA GLY A 142 19.94 -1.19 7.93
C GLY A 142 18.42 -0.98 7.88
N TYR A 143 17.95 0.26 7.93
CA TYR A 143 16.53 0.57 7.83
C TYR A 143 16.00 0.42 6.40
N TYR A 144 16.86 0.58 5.39
CA TYR A 144 16.47 0.53 3.99
C TYR A 144 16.35 -0.89 3.46
N ILE A 145 17.14 -1.84 3.99
CA ILE A 145 17.18 -3.25 3.55
C ILE A 145 15.77 -3.81 3.29
N GLN A 146 15.56 -4.42 2.12
CA GLN A 146 14.27 -4.98 1.67
C GLN A 146 13.13 -3.95 1.52
N GLY A 147 13.43 -2.66 1.43
CA GLY A 147 12.45 -1.64 1.03
C GLY A 147 11.87 -1.99 -0.34
N GLN A 148 10.55 -1.94 -0.46
CA GLN A 148 9.85 -2.22 -1.72
C GLN A 148 9.40 -0.94 -2.42
N CYS A 149 9.29 0.16 -1.67
CA CYS A 149 8.99 1.49 -2.18
C CYS A 149 9.51 2.57 -1.22
N GLY A 150 9.60 3.81 -1.71
CA GLY A 150 10.11 4.93 -0.94
C GLY A 150 9.29 6.21 -1.06
N ILE A 151 9.27 7.00 0.02
CA ILE A 151 8.86 8.40 -0.01
C ILE A 151 10.04 9.23 0.49
N ILE A 152 10.47 10.21 -0.32
CA ILE A 152 11.44 11.22 0.07
C ILE A 152 10.67 12.51 0.32
N MET A 153 10.74 13.05 1.53
CA MET A 153 10.01 14.26 1.93
C MET A 153 10.94 15.44 2.16
N PHE A 154 10.57 16.61 1.63
CA PHE A 154 11.18 17.89 1.95
C PHE A 154 10.11 18.92 2.37
N ASP A 155 10.56 20.02 2.95
CA ASP A 155 9.73 21.13 3.41
C ASP A 155 9.82 22.29 2.42
N VAL A 156 8.69 22.70 1.83
CA VAL A 156 8.68 23.79 0.84
C VAL A 156 9.07 25.15 1.43
N THR A 157 9.00 25.30 2.75
CA THR A 157 9.42 26.50 3.50
C THR A 157 10.91 26.50 3.84
N SER A 158 11.64 25.44 3.50
CA SER A 158 13.06 25.28 3.85
C SER A 158 13.90 24.77 2.68
N ARG A 159 14.64 25.67 2.03
CA ARG A 159 15.48 25.36 0.85
C ARG A 159 16.50 24.26 1.09
N ILE A 160 17.08 24.22 2.30
CA ILE A 160 18.12 23.23 2.64
C ILE A 160 17.56 21.80 2.56
N THR A 161 16.31 21.59 2.96
CA THR A 161 15.68 20.26 2.92
C THR A 161 15.52 19.74 1.50
N TYR A 162 15.25 20.63 0.53
CA TYR A 162 15.22 20.26 -0.89
C TYR A 162 16.63 20.03 -1.45
N LYS A 163 17.61 20.86 -1.07
CA LYS A 163 19.02 20.65 -1.45
C LYS A 163 19.57 19.30 -1.00
N ASN A 164 19.05 18.74 0.10
CA ASN A 164 19.47 17.44 0.63
C ASN A 164 18.77 16.24 -0.03
N VAL A 165 17.70 16.44 -0.82
CA VAL A 165 16.97 15.35 -1.50
C VAL A 165 17.88 14.43 -2.33
N PRO A 166 18.87 14.92 -3.11
CA PRO A 166 19.80 14.06 -3.85
C PRO A 166 20.59 13.11 -2.94
N ASN A 167 20.97 13.56 -1.75
CA ASN A 167 21.68 12.71 -0.78
C ASN A 167 20.79 11.58 -0.27
N TRP A 168 19.56 11.90 0.13
CA TRP A 168 18.58 10.89 0.56
C TRP A 168 18.26 9.88 -0.53
N HIS A 169 18.11 10.35 -1.78
CA HIS A 169 17.90 9.48 -2.92
C HIS A 169 19.08 8.54 -3.14
N ARG A 170 20.31 9.07 -3.17
CA ARG A 170 21.53 8.27 -3.36
C ARG A 170 21.65 7.18 -2.30
N ASP A 171 21.41 7.54 -1.04
CA ASP A 171 21.55 6.59 0.08
C ASP A 171 20.47 5.49 0.00
N LEU A 172 19.24 5.83 -0.41
CA LEU A 172 18.15 4.87 -0.61
C LEU A 172 18.43 3.95 -1.82
N GLU A 173 18.82 4.51 -2.96
CA GLU A 173 19.13 3.80 -4.21
C GLU A 173 20.31 2.84 -4.04
N ARG A 174 21.29 3.19 -3.20
CA ARG A 174 22.43 2.31 -2.86
C ARG A 174 22.00 1.00 -2.19
N VAL A 175 20.91 1.00 -1.44
CA VAL A 175 20.43 -0.19 -0.70
C VAL A 175 19.27 -0.87 -1.41
N CYS A 176 18.38 -0.09 -2.05
CA CYS A 176 17.19 -0.56 -2.74
C CYS A 176 17.23 -0.12 -4.20
N GLU A 177 17.70 -1.00 -5.07
CA GLU A 177 17.73 -0.73 -6.50
C GLU A 177 16.33 -0.85 -7.13
N ASN A 178 16.00 0.06 -8.04
CA ASN A 178 14.80 -0.01 -8.91
C ASN A 178 13.44 -0.07 -8.19
N ILE A 179 13.34 0.49 -6.99
CA ILE A 179 12.04 0.60 -6.29
C ILE A 179 11.27 1.87 -6.71
N PRO A 180 9.93 1.84 -6.76
CA PRO A 180 9.13 3.04 -6.97
C PRO A 180 9.32 4.03 -5.82
N ILE A 181 9.68 5.27 -6.16
CA ILE A 181 9.92 6.35 -5.19
C ILE A 181 9.06 7.56 -5.54
N VAL A 182 8.45 8.16 -4.52
CA VAL A 182 7.71 9.43 -4.63
C VAL A 182 8.48 10.53 -3.88
N LEU A 183 8.68 11.66 -4.56
CA LEU A 183 9.14 12.89 -3.94
C LEU A 183 7.93 13.70 -3.44
N CYS A 184 7.96 14.12 -2.18
CA CYS A 184 6.89 14.91 -1.56
C CYS A 184 7.41 16.25 -1.07
N GLY A 185 6.82 17.35 -1.57
CA GLY A 185 7.02 18.69 -1.03
C GLY A 185 5.92 19.00 -0.02
N ASN A 186 6.23 18.94 1.27
CA ASN A 186 5.26 19.13 2.35
C ASN A 186 5.16 20.61 2.78
N LYS A 187 4.09 20.92 3.52
CA LYS A 187 3.76 22.24 4.10
C LYS A 187 3.36 23.32 3.09
N VAL A 188 2.70 22.92 2.00
CA VAL A 188 2.19 23.88 1.00
C VAL A 188 1.07 24.78 1.52
N ASP A 189 0.52 24.49 2.69
CA ASP A 189 -0.40 25.37 3.41
C ASP A 189 0.26 26.66 3.92
N VAL A 190 1.59 26.72 3.98
CA VAL A 190 2.34 27.92 4.39
C VAL A 190 2.56 28.85 3.19
N LYS A 191 2.06 30.08 3.29
CA LYS A 191 2.14 31.09 2.21
C LYS A 191 3.58 31.49 1.88
N GLU A 192 4.43 31.64 2.89
CA GLU A 192 5.84 32.02 2.77
C GLU A 192 6.74 30.84 2.33
N ARG A 193 6.38 30.23 1.20
CA ARG A 193 7.15 29.15 0.57
C ARG A 193 8.52 29.65 0.10
N LYS A 194 9.58 28.91 0.39
CA LYS A 194 10.96 29.23 -0.03
C LYS A 194 11.43 28.44 -1.25
N VAL A 195 10.91 27.25 -1.48
CA VAL A 195 11.22 26.40 -2.65
C VAL A 195 10.08 26.53 -3.64
N LYS A 196 10.20 27.35 -4.69
CA LYS A 196 9.12 27.55 -5.68
C LYS A 196 8.78 26.25 -6.42
N THR A 197 7.53 26.07 -6.82
CA THR A 197 7.06 24.87 -7.56
C THR A 197 7.93 24.59 -8.80
N GLY A 198 8.15 25.60 -9.64
CA GLY A 198 8.99 25.46 -10.83
C GLY A 198 10.48 25.21 -10.57
N ALA A 199 10.98 25.37 -9.34
CA ALA A 199 12.37 25.07 -8.98
C ALA A 199 12.58 23.59 -8.61
N VAL A 200 11.51 22.81 -8.46
CA VAL A 200 11.59 21.39 -8.09
C VAL A 200 11.75 20.54 -9.34
N THR A 201 13.00 20.28 -9.73
CA THR A 201 13.34 19.55 -10.97
C THR A 201 13.91 18.15 -10.73
N PHE A 202 14.30 17.81 -9.49
CA PHE A 202 14.98 16.55 -9.18
C PHE A 202 14.19 15.30 -9.60
N HIS A 203 12.86 15.34 -9.43
CA HIS A 203 11.98 14.23 -9.82
C HIS A 203 12.05 13.92 -11.31
N ARG A 204 12.22 14.93 -12.18
CA ARG A 204 12.38 14.73 -13.63
C ARG A 204 13.74 14.13 -13.96
N LYS A 205 14.81 14.59 -13.27
CA LYS A 205 16.17 14.05 -13.43
C LYS A 205 16.26 12.57 -13.09
N LYS A 206 15.51 12.11 -12.08
CA LYS A 206 15.52 10.72 -11.59
C LYS A 206 14.27 9.91 -11.94
N ASN A 207 13.40 10.43 -12.81
CA ASN A 207 12.14 9.79 -13.21
C ASN A 207 11.26 9.36 -12.02
N LEU A 208 11.14 10.22 -11.00
CA LEU A 208 10.32 10.04 -9.81
C LEU A 208 8.97 10.73 -10.00
N GLN A 209 7.96 10.25 -9.29
CA GLN A 209 6.72 11.01 -9.16
C GLN A 209 6.89 12.12 -8.12
N TYR A 210 6.39 13.31 -8.41
CA TYR A 210 6.35 14.42 -7.45
C TYR A 210 4.91 14.76 -7.05
N PHE A 211 4.71 14.99 -5.75
CA PHE A 211 3.48 15.57 -5.22
C PHE A 211 3.78 16.70 -4.24
N GLU A 212 2.99 17.75 -4.35
CA GLU A 212 2.84 18.77 -3.32
C GLU A 212 1.76 18.34 -2.34
N ILE A 213 2.10 18.29 -1.05
CA ILE A 213 1.23 17.79 0.02
C ILE A 213 1.20 18.76 1.20
N SER A 214 0.16 18.65 2.01
CA SER A 214 0.15 19.27 3.34
C SER A 214 -0.47 18.31 4.35
N ALA A 215 0.38 17.81 5.24
CA ALA A 215 -0.06 17.03 6.39
C ALA A 215 -0.97 17.84 7.35
N LYS A 216 -0.96 19.18 7.30
CA LYS A 216 -1.80 20.01 8.16
C LYS A 216 -3.24 20.13 7.65
N SER A 217 -3.41 20.16 6.33
CA SER A 217 -4.69 20.40 5.66
C SER A 217 -5.30 19.17 4.97
N ASN A 218 -4.61 18.02 5.01
CA ASN A 218 -4.92 16.83 4.22
C ASN A 218 -4.81 17.02 2.69
N TYR A 219 -4.19 18.10 2.21
CA TYR A 219 -4.04 18.34 0.77
C TYR A 219 -3.14 17.27 0.13
N ASN A 220 -3.65 16.60 -0.91
CA ASN A 220 -3.00 15.53 -1.67
C ASN A 220 -2.46 14.36 -0.82
N PHE A 221 -3.01 14.17 0.36
CA PHE A 221 -2.46 13.32 1.41
C PHE A 221 -2.30 11.85 0.98
N GLU A 222 -3.28 11.32 0.24
CA GLU A 222 -3.30 9.93 -0.22
C GLU A 222 -2.57 9.69 -1.55
N LYS A 223 -2.31 10.75 -2.33
CA LYS A 223 -1.73 10.63 -3.69
C LYS A 223 -0.42 9.85 -3.72
N PRO A 224 0.54 10.04 -2.77
CA PRO A 224 1.76 9.25 -2.73
C PRO A 224 1.49 7.75 -2.59
N PHE A 225 0.62 7.36 -1.67
CA PHE A 225 0.28 5.94 -1.42
C PHE A 225 -0.45 5.32 -2.60
N LEU A 226 -1.41 6.05 -3.20
CA LEU A 226 -2.15 5.57 -4.36
C LEU A 226 -1.23 5.33 -5.57
N TRP A 227 -0.32 6.25 -5.84
CA TRP A 227 0.65 6.08 -6.93
C TRP A 227 1.58 4.89 -6.68
N LEU A 228 2.11 4.76 -5.46
CA LEU A 228 2.94 3.62 -5.07
C LEU A 228 2.19 2.30 -5.19
N ALA A 229 0.95 2.23 -4.71
CA ALA A 229 0.09 1.05 -4.81
C ALA A 229 -0.10 0.62 -6.28
N ARG A 230 -0.43 1.58 -7.16
CA ARG A 230 -0.57 1.32 -8.61
C ARG A 230 0.71 0.75 -9.22
N LYS A 231 1.87 1.29 -8.84
CA LYS A 231 3.18 0.81 -9.34
C LYS A 231 3.56 -0.56 -8.81
N LEU A 232 3.35 -0.81 -7.51
CA LEU A 232 3.69 -2.09 -6.86
C LEU A 232 2.79 -3.23 -7.33
N VAL A 233 1.50 -2.96 -7.50
CA VAL A 233 0.53 -3.96 -7.99
C VAL A 233 0.57 -4.10 -9.52
N GLY A 234 1.15 -3.13 -10.23
CA GLY A 234 1.17 -3.10 -11.69
C GLY A 234 -0.21 -2.83 -12.31
N ASN A 235 -1.12 -2.20 -11.56
CA ASN A 235 -2.48 -1.90 -12.01
C ASN A 235 -2.78 -0.38 -11.93
N PRO A 236 -2.89 0.33 -13.07
CA PRO A 236 -3.17 1.77 -13.08
C PRO A 236 -4.61 2.12 -12.70
N THR A 237 -5.56 1.18 -12.75
CA THR A 237 -6.98 1.41 -12.41
C THR A 237 -7.29 1.19 -10.93
N LEU A 238 -6.26 0.89 -10.11
CA LEU A 238 -6.40 0.78 -8.67
C LEU A 238 -6.82 2.14 -8.09
N GLU A 239 -7.86 2.13 -7.26
CA GLU A 239 -8.40 3.30 -6.56
C GLU A 239 -8.69 2.94 -5.10
N PHE A 240 -8.56 3.92 -4.21
CA PHE A 240 -9.01 3.78 -2.83
C PHE A 240 -10.53 3.98 -2.77
N VAL A 241 -11.23 3.04 -2.14
CA VAL A 241 -12.71 3.02 -2.09
C VAL A 241 -13.26 3.54 -0.76
N ALA A 242 -12.40 3.72 0.24
CA ALA A 242 -12.75 4.32 1.51
C ALA A 242 -11.75 5.45 1.79
N ALA A 243 -12.28 6.64 2.09
CA ALA A 243 -11.44 7.70 2.62
C ALA A 243 -10.92 7.26 4.00
N PRO A 244 -9.63 7.44 4.32
CA PRO A 244 -9.10 7.22 5.65
C PRO A 244 -9.86 8.10 6.63
N ALA A 245 -10.07 7.59 7.84
CA ALA A 245 -10.73 8.32 8.93
C ALA A 245 -9.81 9.45 9.42
N LEU A 246 -9.68 10.52 8.63
CA LEU A 246 -8.87 11.68 8.95
C LEU A 246 -9.66 12.64 9.84
N ALA A 247 -9.03 13.16 10.89
CA ALA A 247 -9.60 14.28 11.62
C ALA A 247 -9.70 15.49 10.68
N PRO A 248 -10.63 16.43 10.96
CA PRO A 248 -10.78 17.64 10.16
C PRO A 248 -9.45 18.36 9.94
N ALA A 249 -9.31 18.99 8.76
CA ALA A 249 -8.15 19.82 8.47
C ALA A 249 -8.01 20.90 9.54
N GLU A 250 -6.81 21.07 10.11
CA GLU A 250 -6.59 22.18 11.08
C GLU A 250 -6.57 23.54 10.38
N VAL A 251 -6.23 23.52 9.09
CA VAL A 251 -6.14 24.69 8.23
C VAL A 251 -6.69 24.31 6.87
N ALA A 252 -7.57 25.13 6.31
CA ALA A 252 -7.97 25.03 4.93
C ALA A 252 -6.83 25.52 4.03
N VAL A 253 -6.47 24.75 3.02
CA VAL A 253 -5.65 25.25 1.91
C VAL A 253 -6.50 26.18 1.04
N ASP A 254 -5.90 27.28 0.61
CA ASP A 254 -6.53 28.18 -0.37
C ASP A 254 -6.59 27.46 -1.72
N ALA A 255 -7.80 27.09 -2.15
CA ALA A 255 -8.02 26.34 -3.39
C ALA A 255 -7.53 27.10 -4.63
N SER A 256 -7.62 28.44 -4.63
CA SER A 256 -7.14 29.26 -5.74
C SER A 256 -5.62 29.21 -5.81
N LEU A 257 -4.95 29.27 -4.65
CA LEU A 257 -3.49 29.15 -4.57
C LEU A 257 -3.01 27.76 -5.00
N MET A 258 -3.71 26.69 -4.59
CA MET A 258 -3.38 25.32 -5.00
C MET A 258 -3.54 25.14 -6.51
N ALA A 259 -4.59 25.71 -7.12
CA ALA A 259 -4.77 25.69 -8.56
C ALA A 259 -3.63 26.41 -9.30
N ILE A 260 -3.11 27.51 -8.74
CA ILE A 260 -1.93 28.21 -9.27
C ILE A 260 -0.71 27.29 -9.19
N TYR A 261 -0.45 26.64 -8.05
CA TYR A 261 0.68 25.72 -7.91
C TYR A 261 0.58 24.52 -8.86
N GLU A 262 -0.60 23.94 -9.05
CA GLU A 262 -0.80 22.87 -10.04
C GLU A 262 -0.54 23.35 -11.47
N ALA A 263 -0.98 24.56 -11.82
CA ALA A 263 -0.71 25.15 -13.14
C ALA A 263 0.79 25.45 -13.33
N GLU A 264 1.48 25.95 -12.31
CA GLU A 264 2.92 26.16 -12.31
C GLU A 264 3.70 24.85 -12.48
N LEU A 265 3.27 23.78 -11.78
CA LEU A 265 3.89 22.46 -11.90
C LEU A 265 3.76 21.92 -13.33
N LYS A 266 2.55 21.96 -13.91
CA LYS A 266 2.30 21.55 -15.29
C LYS A 266 3.13 22.37 -16.29
N LYS A 267 3.26 23.68 -16.05
CA LYS A 267 4.10 24.54 -16.89
C LYS A 267 5.57 24.15 -16.77
N ALA A 268 6.07 23.89 -15.57
CA ALA A 268 7.46 23.51 -15.33
C ALA A 268 7.81 22.12 -15.90
N GLU A 269 6.86 21.19 -15.92
CA GLU A 269 7.01 19.88 -16.58
C GLU A 269 7.21 20.02 -18.09
N ALA A 270 6.58 21.00 -18.72
CA ALA A 270 6.69 21.28 -20.16
C ALA A 270 7.98 22.02 -20.57
N VAL A 271 8.69 22.63 -19.63
CA VAL A 271 9.95 23.34 -19.90
C VAL A 271 11.11 22.34 -19.90
N PRO A 272 12.06 22.37 -20.85
CA PRO A 272 13.27 21.55 -20.79
C PRO A 272 14.00 21.69 -19.45
N LEU A 273 14.67 20.63 -19.00
CA LEU A 273 15.50 20.76 -17.81
C LEU A 273 16.64 21.75 -18.09
N PRO A 274 16.97 22.64 -17.15
CA PRO A 274 18.16 23.46 -17.29
C PRO A 274 19.38 22.53 -17.46
N GLU A 275 20.29 22.89 -18.35
CA GLU A 275 21.59 22.22 -18.46
C GLU A 275 22.29 22.29 -17.10
N GLU A 276 22.99 21.23 -16.73
CA GLU A 276 23.64 21.16 -15.42
C GLU A 276 24.71 22.24 -15.35
N ASP A 277 24.44 23.31 -14.58
CA ASP A 277 25.55 24.01 -13.96
C ASP A 277 26.16 23.00 -12.98
N ASP A 278 27.25 22.37 -13.43
CA ASP A 278 28.24 21.70 -12.59
C ASP A 278 28.68 22.73 -11.52
N ASP A 279 27.96 22.80 -10.39
CA ASP A 279 28.39 23.34 -9.09
C ASP A 279 27.17 23.78 -8.24
N LEU A 280 26.45 22.85 -7.58
CA LEU A 280 25.62 23.16 -6.40
C LEU A 280 25.41 21.97 -5.44
#